data_AF-A0A931PUN6-F1
#
_entry.id   AF-A0A931PUN6-F1
#
_cell.length_a   1.000
_cell.length_b   1.000
_cell.length_c   1.000
_cell.angle_alpha   90.00
_cell.angle_beta   90.00
_cell.angle_gamma   90.00
#
_symmetry.space_group_name_H-M   'P 1'
#
loop_
_entity.id
_entity.type
_entity.pdbx_description
1 polymer ?
#
loop_
_entity_poly.entity_id
_entity_poly.type
_entity_poly.pdbx_seq_one_letter_code
_entity_poly.pdbx_strand_id
1 'polypeptide(L)'
;MSDIQVVKGEGQLTIPGLAAGIGLCALDATAEVGGMVHIVLPISPTDRTPGRVGMYANTALPALLDMMEQAGAQRDRVRAAFAGGAQPVTGDKAESAQSLQIGVRNIEAVLKALTDLGIPLTDQDTGGHLARRLVFSVDNGVVTVQMANGPERLLSNLGGKL
;
A
#
# COMPACT_ATOMS: atom_id res chain seq x y z
N MET A 1 11.62 1.04 -6.68
CA MET A 1 10.85 1.79 -7.69
C MET A 1 9.41 1.86 -7.20
N SER A 2 8.74 3.01 -7.30
CA SER A 2 7.32 3.17 -6.95
C SER A 2 6.49 2.93 -8.21
N ASP A 3 5.80 1.81 -8.28
CA ASP A 3 4.96 1.44 -9.43
C ASP A 3 3.53 1.20 -8.98
N ILE A 4 2.59 1.66 -9.80
CA ILE A 4 1.17 1.35 -9.70
C ILE A 4 0.92 0.20 -10.67
N GLN A 5 0.32 -0.88 -10.18
CA GLN A 5 -0.05 -2.03 -10.99
C GLN A 5 -1.54 -2.29 -10.82
N VAL A 6 -2.23 -2.55 -11.93
CA VAL A 6 -3.65 -2.92 -11.96
C VAL A 6 -3.80 -4.20 -12.76
N VAL A 7 -4.57 -5.13 -12.24
CA VAL A 7 -4.86 -6.45 -12.83
C VAL A 7 -6.37 -6.64 -12.82
N LYS A 8 -6.88 -7.24 -13.89
CA LYS A 8 -8.28 -7.66 -14.00
C LYS A 8 -8.35 -9.17 -14.18
N GLY A 9 -9.22 -9.83 -13.41
CA GLY A 9 -9.32 -11.28 -13.34
C GLY A 9 -8.21 -11.87 -12.48
N GLU A 10 -7.61 -12.97 -12.95
CA GLU A 10 -6.60 -13.71 -12.20
C GLU A 10 -5.22 -13.04 -12.28
N GLY A 11 -4.54 -12.97 -11.14
CA GLY A 11 -3.15 -12.54 -11.10
C GLY A 11 -2.66 -12.27 -9.69
N GLN A 12 -1.34 -12.25 -9.55
CA GLN A 12 -0.67 -11.98 -8.28
C GLN A 12 0.26 -10.78 -8.41
N LEU A 13 0.17 -9.89 -7.44
CA LEU A 13 0.99 -8.71 -7.31
C LEU A 13 1.88 -8.84 -6.06
N THR A 14 3.12 -8.39 -6.12
CA THR A 14 4.07 -8.50 -4.99
C THR A 14 4.94 -7.26 -4.86
N ILE A 15 5.07 -6.74 -3.64
CA ILE A 15 6.11 -5.76 -3.29
C ILE A 15 7.12 -6.44 -2.35
N PRO A 16 8.35 -6.67 -2.80
CA PRO A 16 9.40 -7.17 -1.92
C PRO A 16 9.95 -6.03 -1.06
N GLY A 17 10.14 -6.29 0.24
CA GLY A 17 11.00 -5.45 1.10
C GLY A 17 10.45 -4.05 1.44
N LEU A 18 9.21 -3.96 1.88
CA LEU A 18 8.62 -2.73 2.44
C LEU A 18 9.26 -2.39 3.79
N ALA A 19 10.21 -1.46 3.77
CA ALA A 19 10.78 -0.82 4.95
C ALA A 19 9.90 0.37 5.39
N ALA A 20 10.39 1.61 5.33
CA ALA A 20 9.61 2.80 5.71
C ALA A 20 8.48 3.13 4.72
N GLY A 21 8.52 2.62 3.49
CA GLY A 21 7.44 2.74 2.50
C GLY A 21 6.23 1.88 2.85
N ILE A 22 5.11 2.13 2.18
CA ILE A 22 3.83 1.43 2.33
C ILE A 22 3.47 0.76 1.02
N GLY A 23 3.20 -0.55 1.07
CA GLY A 23 2.54 -1.27 0.00
C GLY A 23 1.05 -1.30 0.28
N LEU A 24 0.23 -0.79 -0.64
CA LEU A 24 -1.22 -0.78 -0.52
C LEU A 24 -1.82 -1.63 -1.64
N CYS A 25 -2.73 -2.52 -1.24
CA CYS A 25 -3.54 -3.35 -2.12
C CYS A 25 -4.99 -2.86 -2.07
N ALA A 26 -5.65 -2.84 -3.21
CA ALA A 26 -7.05 -2.45 -3.36
C ALA A 26 -7.78 -3.43 -4.28
N LEU A 27 -9.05 -3.71 -4.01
CA LEU A 27 -9.85 -4.66 -4.79
C LEU A 27 -11.30 -4.19 -4.93
N ASP A 28 -11.82 -4.20 -6.15
CA ASP A 28 -13.25 -4.39 -6.42
C ASP A 28 -13.47 -5.85 -6.82
N ALA A 29 -13.99 -6.65 -5.89
CA ALA A 29 -14.17 -8.08 -6.08
C ALA A 29 -15.30 -8.41 -7.08
N THR A 30 -16.25 -7.49 -7.30
CA THR A 30 -17.35 -7.71 -8.25
C THR A 30 -16.89 -7.47 -9.68
N ALA A 31 -16.02 -6.47 -9.88
CA ALA A 31 -15.40 -6.22 -11.18
C ALA A 31 -14.17 -7.10 -11.46
N GLU A 32 -13.73 -7.86 -10.45
CA GLU A 32 -12.47 -8.63 -10.45
C GLU A 32 -11.27 -7.74 -10.79
N VAL A 33 -11.25 -6.50 -10.29
CA VAL A 33 -10.17 -5.54 -10.53
C VAL A 33 -9.39 -5.31 -9.24
N GLY A 34 -8.13 -5.72 -9.26
CA GLY A 34 -7.16 -5.53 -8.19
C GLY A 34 -6.11 -4.50 -8.57
N GLY A 35 -5.70 -3.69 -7.60
CA GLY A 35 -4.65 -2.71 -7.74
C GLY A 35 -3.63 -2.80 -6.62
N MET A 36 -2.37 -2.49 -6.90
CA MET A 36 -1.30 -2.42 -5.90
C MET A 36 -0.37 -1.24 -6.17
N VAL A 37 0.06 -0.56 -5.11
CA VAL A 37 1.00 0.56 -5.22
C VAL A 37 2.02 0.56 -4.08
N HIS A 38 3.27 0.90 -4.40
CA HIS A 38 4.32 1.16 -3.41
C HIS A 38 4.53 2.67 -3.20
N ILE A 39 4.06 3.16 -2.06
CA ILE A 39 4.13 4.54 -1.60
C ILE A 39 5.41 4.72 -0.78
N VAL A 40 6.26 5.66 -1.19
CA VAL A 40 7.59 5.84 -0.58
C VAL A 40 7.58 7.03 0.39
N LEU A 41 6.76 8.04 0.12
CA LEU A 41 6.74 9.32 0.83
C LEU A 41 5.31 9.74 1.22
N PRO A 42 5.14 10.59 2.24
CA PRO A 42 3.82 10.87 2.78
C PRO A 42 3.05 11.87 1.91
N ILE A 43 3.71 12.95 1.48
CA ILE A 43 3.07 14.07 0.77
C ILE A 43 4.01 14.56 -0.34
N SER A 44 3.45 14.79 -1.53
CA SER A 44 4.17 15.44 -2.64
C SER A 44 4.55 16.89 -2.27
N PRO A 45 5.79 17.34 -2.56
CA PRO A 45 6.11 18.76 -2.46
C PRO A 45 5.18 19.59 -3.36
N THR A 46 4.96 20.85 -2.98
CA THR A 46 4.07 21.80 -3.66
C THR A 46 4.42 21.96 -5.15
N ASP A 47 5.71 21.84 -5.47
CA ASP A 47 6.20 21.75 -6.84
C ASP A 47 5.97 20.33 -7.39
N ARG A 48 4.83 20.17 -8.06
CA ARG A 48 4.43 18.92 -8.71
C ARG A 48 5.50 18.53 -9.75
N THR A 49 6.41 17.63 -9.38
CA THR A 49 7.33 17.05 -10.36
C THR A 49 6.57 16.01 -11.18
N PRO A 50 6.37 16.22 -12.49
CA PRO A 50 5.72 15.23 -13.35
C PRO A 50 6.50 13.91 -13.32
N GLY A 51 5.81 12.77 -13.20
CA GLY A 51 6.43 11.44 -13.25
C GLY A 51 6.70 10.73 -11.92
N ARG A 52 6.30 11.29 -10.75
CA ARG A 52 6.45 10.64 -9.43
C ARG A 52 5.12 10.39 -8.69
N VAL A 53 4.02 10.28 -9.43
CA VAL A 53 2.65 10.20 -8.89
C VAL A 53 2.48 9.01 -7.93
N GLY A 54 3.06 7.85 -8.23
CA GLY A 54 3.00 6.66 -7.35
C GLY A 54 3.85 6.76 -6.07
N MET A 55 4.70 7.79 -5.94
CA MET A 55 5.65 7.90 -4.84
C MET A 55 5.01 8.45 -3.55
N TYR A 56 3.95 9.25 -3.65
CA TYR A 56 3.38 10.00 -2.52
C TYR A 56 1.96 9.54 -2.19
N ALA A 57 1.61 9.39 -0.91
CA ALA A 57 0.30 8.85 -0.53
C ALA A 57 -0.87 9.66 -1.12
N ASN A 58 -0.77 10.99 -1.10
CA ASN A 58 -1.82 11.89 -1.59
C ASN A 58 -2.03 11.84 -3.13
N THR A 59 -1.07 11.32 -3.89
CA THR A 59 -1.19 11.20 -5.36
C THR A 59 -1.28 9.76 -5.83
N ALA A 60 -0.70 8.82 -5.09
CA ALA A 60 -0.65 7.41 -5.41
C ALA A 60 -2.03 6.75 -5.32
N LEU A 61 -2.80 7.03 -4.25
CA LEU A 61 -4.12 6.44 -4.08
C LEU A 61 -5.13 6.93 -5.13
N PRO A 62 -5.25 8.25 -5.39
CA PRO A 62 -6.11 8.72 -6.49
C PRO A 62 -5.74 8.10 -7.82
N ALA A 63 -4.44 8.07 -8.16
CA ALA A 63 -3.99 7.50 -9.43
C ALA A 63 -4.26 5.98 -9.52
N LEU A 64 -4.10 5.25 -8.43
CA LEU A 64 -4.45 3.83 -8.35
C LEU A 64 -5.94 3.62 -8.63
N LEU A 65 -6.81 4.38 -7.95
CA LEU A 65 -8.25 4.28 -8.14
C LEU A 65 -8.67 4.64 -9.56
N ASP A 66 -8.11 5.71 -10.13
CA ASP A 66 -8.41 6.12 -11.50
C ASP A 66 -8.01 5.01 -12.51
N MET A 67 -6.86 4.36 -12.31
CA MET A 67 -6.45 3.22 -13.14
C MET A 67 -7.34 1.99 -12.94
N MET A 68 -7.79 1.73 -11.71
CA MET A 68 -8.75 0.65 -11.43
C MET A 68 -10.12 0.92 -12.08
N GLU A 69 -10.61 2.16 -12.03
CA GLU A 69 -11.86 2.57 -12.67
C GLU A 69 -11.78 2.43 -14.19
N GLN A 70 -10.64 2.78 -14.80
CA GLN A 70 -10.37 2.55 -16.23
C GLN A 70 -10.40 1.06 -16.60
N ALA A 71 -10.05 0.17 -15.67
CA ALA A 71 -10.16 -1.28 -15.83
C ALA A 71 -11.59 -1.83 -15.55
N GLY A 72 -12.48 -0.99 -15.03
CA GLY A 72 -13.90 -1.30 -14.77
C GLY A 72 -14.28 -1.45 -13.30
N ALA A 73 -13.41 -1.09 -12.35
CA ALA A 73 -13.76 -1.04 -10.93
C ALA A 73 -14.78 0.07 -10.64
N GLN A 74 -15.58 -0.10 -9.60
CA GLN A 74 -16.43 0.95 -9.02
C GLN A 74 -15.89 1.33 -7.65
N ARG A 75 -15.62 2.62 -7.45
CA ARG A 75 -14.92 3.14 -6.26
C ARG A 75 -15.60 2.82 -4.93
N ASP A 76 -16.93 2.81 -4.91
CA ASP A 76 -17.76 2.48 -3.75
C ASP A 76 -17.67 0.99 -3.33
N ARG A 77 -17.22 0.11 -4.23
CA ARG A 77 -16.98 -1.31 -3.96
C ARG A 77 -15.53 -1.62 -3.60
N VAL A 78 -14.61 -0.67 -3.82
CA VAL A 78 -13.19 -0.88 -3.57
C VAL A 78 -12.93 -0.98 -2.07
N ARG A 79 -12.20 -2.02 -1.67
CA ARG A 79 -11.66 -2.19 -0.31
C ARG A 79 -10.15 -2.25 -0.38
N ALA A 80 -9.48 -1.82 0.69
CA ALA A 80 -8.01 -1.78 0.73
C ALA A 80 -7.43 -2.45 1.98
N ALA A 81 -6.21 -2.98 1.84
CA ALA A 81 -5.34 -3.40 2.94
C ALA A 81 -3.92 -2.95 2.62
N PHE A 82 -3.10 -2.67 3.63
CA PHE A 82 -1.73 -2.22 3.39
C PHE A 82 -0.73 -2.71 4.43
N ALA A 83 0.54 -2.70 4.06
CA ALA A 83 1.62 -3.08 4.96
C ALA A 83 2.85 -2.19 4.77
N GLY A 84 3.71 -2.10 5.79
CA GLY A 84 4.97 -1.34 5.71
C GLY A 84 5.15 -0.31 6.83
N GLY A 85 5.93 0.74 6.57
CA GLY A 85 6.22 1.77 7.57
C GLY A 85 7.13 1.29 8.71
N ALA A 86 8.00 0.31 8.44
CA ALA A 86 9.03 -0.11 9.38
C ALA A 86 10.01 1.03 9.67
N GLN A 87 10.53 1.06 10.90
CA GLN A 87 11.58 1.96 11.34
C GLN A 87 12.79 1.12 11.73
N PRO A 88 13.79 0.97 10.84
CA PRO A 88 15.01 0.27 11.19
C PRO A 88 15.65 0.89 12.43
N VAL A 89 16.11 0.05 13.37
CA VAL A 89 16.86 0.54 14.52
C VAL A 89 18.27 0.88 14.02
N THR A 90 18.56 2.17 13.84
CA THR A 90 19.92 2.63 13.51
C THR A 90 20.75 2.68 14.78
N GLY A 91 21.80 1.84 14.85
CA GLY A 91 22.79 1.88 15.93
C GLY A 91 23.59 3.18 15.90
N ASP A 92 23.64 3.85 17.04
CA ASP A 92 24.46 5.02 17.39
C ASP A 92 24.48 6.23 16.42
N LYS A 93 24.00 7.36 16.97
CA LYS A 93 24.24 8.76 16.59
C LYS A 93 23.46 9.30 15.38
N ALA A 94 22.45 10.12 15.73
CA ALA A 94 22.14 11.37 15.03
C ALA A 94 21.81 11.28 13.53
N GLU A 95 21.06 10.27 13.10
CA GLU A 95 20.17 10.50 11.96
C GLU A 95 18.97 11.32 12.46
N SER A 96 18.75 12.48 11.83
CA SER A 96 17.74 13.47 12.18
C SER A 96 16.43 12.82 12.63
N ALA A 97 15.79 13.31 13.71
CA ALA A 97 14.48 12.85 14.17
C ALA A 97 13.40 12.80 13.05
N GLN A 98 13.65 13.48 11.93
CA GLN A 98 12.84 13.48 10.72
C GLN A 98 12.93 12.18 9.89
N SER A 99 14.08 11.52 9.76
CA SER A 99 14.22 10.25 9.02
C SER A 99 13.65 9.07 9.81
N LEU A 100 13.77 9.10 11.15
CA LEU A 100 13.20 8.11 12.06
C LEU A 100 11.66 8.05 12.02
N GLN A 101 10.98 9.10 11.56
CA GLN A 101 9.51 9.16 11.53
C GLN A 101 8.89 8.96 10.15
N ILE A 102 9.67 8.70 9.09
CA ILE A 102 9.11 8.57 7.73
C ILE A 102 8.05 7.46 7.68
N GLY A 103 8.30 6.32 8.33
CA GLY A 103 7.34 5.22 8.42
C GLY A 103 6.02 5.64 9.07
N VAL A 104 6.07 6.33 10.21
CA VAL A 104 4.86 6.85 10.90
C VAL A 104 4.08 7.79 9.98
N ARG A 105 4.78 8.75 9.37
CA ARG A 105 4.16 9.75 8.50
C ARG A 105 3.54 9.12 7.26
N ASN A 106 4.16 8.09 6.70
CA ASN A 106 3.61 7.35 5.57
C ASN A 106 2.31 6.63 5.95
N ILE A 107 2.28 5.98 7.13
CA ILE A 107 1.07 5.33 7.66
C ILE A 107 -0.05 6.36 7.83
N GLU A 108 0.23 7.48 8.51
CA GLU A 108 -0.73 8.56 8.72
C GLU A 108 -1.27 9.13 7.40
N ALA A 109 -0.38 9.37 6.43
CA ALA A 109 -0.76 9.93 5.13
C ALA A 109 -1.63 8.96 4.32
N VAL A 110 -1.35 7.65 4.37
CA VAL A 110 -2.15 6.62 3.69
C VAL A 110 -3.52 6.49 4.35
N LEU A 111 -3.60 6.45 5.68
CA LEU A 111 -4.87 6.41 6.42
C LEU A 111 -5.72 7.64 6.12
N LYS A 112 -5.11 8.82 6.08
CA LYS A 112 -5.80 10.06 5.72
C LYS A 112 -6.32 10.00 4.30
N ALA A 113 -5.49 9.59 3.34
CA ALA A 113 -5.88 9.52 1.93
C ALA A 113 -7.02 8.50 1.69
N LEU A 114 -6.99 7.33 2.36
CA LEU A 114 -8.10 6.37 2.33
C LEU A 114 -9.40 6.98 2.87
N THR A 115 -9.31 7.70 3.99
CA THR A 115 -10.45 8.38 4.62
C THR A 115 -11.03 9.47 3.71
N ASP A 116 -10.18 10.33 3.15
CA ASP A 116 -10.58 11.42 2.24
C ASP A 116 -11.24 10.88 0.97
N LEU A 117 -10.81 9.70 0.48
CA LEU A 117 -11.34 9.03 -0.71
C LEU A 117 -12.55 8.12 -0.41
N GLY A 118 -12.91 7.94 0.87
CA GLY A 118 -14.01 7.06 1.28
C GLY A 118 -13.75 5.57 1.06
N ILE A 119 -12.49 5.14 0.99
CA ILE A 119 -12.12 3.73 0.76
C ILE A 119 -11.97 3.00 2.09
N PRO A 120 -12.77 1.96 2.36
CA PRO A 120 -12.66 1.18 3.59
C PRO A 120 -11.33 0.40 3.69
N LEU A 121 -10.64 0.56 4.81
CA LEU A 121 -9.50 -0.26 5.20
C LEU A 121 -9.99 -1.54 5.89
N THR A 122 -9.60 -2.70 5.38
CA THR A 122 -9.96 -4.00 5.99
C THR A 122 -8.97 -4.46 7.05
N ASP A 123 -7.67 -4.30 6.78
CA ASP A 123 -6.60 -4.61 7.74
C ASP A 123 -5.29 -3.91 7.35
N GLN A 124 -4.35 -3.82 8.29
CA GLN A 124 -3.02 -3.26 8.07
C GLN A 124 -1.94 -3.98 8.89
N ASP A 125 -0.77 -4.17 8.28
CA ASP A 125 0.44 -4.62 8.99
C ASP A 125 1.51 -3.53 8.94
N THR A 126 1.64 -2.75 10.01
CA THR A 126 2.46 -1.53 9.98
C THR A 126 3.46 -1.43 11.14
N GLY A 127 4.44 -0.54 11.03
CA GLY A 127 5.40 -0.25 12.10
C GLY A 127 6.44 -1.36 12.31
N GLY A 128 6.98 -1.49 13.53
CA GLY A 128 8.07 -2.43 13.83
C GLY A 128 9.39 -2.06 13.17
N HIS A 129 10.36 -2.99 13.21
CA HIS A 129 11.76 -2.72 12.81
C HIS A 129 12.24 -3.49 11.59
N LEU A 130 11.45 -4.44 11.10
CA LEU A 130 11.81 -5.32 10.00
C LEU A 130 11.03 -4.95 8.73
N ALA A 131 11.71 -5.03 7.59
CA ALA A 131 11.03 -4.95 6.31
C ALA A 131 10.12 -6.18 6.10
N ARG A 132 9.07 -5.99 5.30
CA ARG A 132 8.12 -7.07 4.99
C ARG A 132 7.82 -7.15 3.50
N ARG A 133 7.57 -8.36 3.02
CA ARG A 133 7.02 -8.62 1.70
C ARG A 133 5.50 -8.62 1.80
N LEU A 134 4.86 -7.97 0.83
CA LEU A 134 3.40 -7.97 0.67
C LEU A 134 3.06 -8.69 -0.63
N VAL A 135 2.14 -9.64 -0.57
CA VAL A 135 1.64 -10.40 -1.73
C VAL A 135 0.13 -10.23 -1.78
N PHE A 136 -0.40 -10.03 -2.98
CA PHE A 136 -1.83 -9.86 -3.22
C PHE A 136 -2.27 -10.72 -4.40
N SER A 137 -3.15 -11.68 -4.11
CA SER A 137 -3.82 -12.52 -5.09
C SER A 137 -5.18 -11.91 -5.43
N VAL A 138 -5.33 -11.42 -6.65
CA VAL A 138 -6.50 -10.66 -7.10
C VAL A 138 -7.73 -11.55 -7.26
N ASP A 139 -7.51 -12.80 -7.68
CA ASP A 139 -8.54 -13.82 -7.94
C ASP A 139 -9.42 -14.13 -6.72
N ASN A 140 -8.81 -14.13 -5.53
CA ASN A 140 -9.49 -14.51 -4.29
C ASN A 140 -9.45 -13.40 -3.22
N GLY A 141 -8.81 -12.27 -3.53
CA GLY A 141 -8.69 -11.12 -2.65
C GLY A 141 -7.73 -11.29 -1.47
N VAL A 142 -6.98 -12.39 -1.41
CA VAL A 142 -6.07 -12.68 -0.29
C VAL A 142 -4.84 -11.79 -0.36
N VAL A 143 -4.57 -11.12 0.75
CA VAL A 143 -3.37 -10.32 0.98
C VAL A 143 -2.57 -11.00 2.08
N THR A 144 -1.31 -11.35 1.82
CA THR A 144 -0.40 -11.94 2.80
C THR A 144 0.81 -11.06 3.04
N VAL A 145 1.33 -11.14 4.26
CA VAL A 145 2.54 -10.43 4.68
C VAL A 145 3.57 -11.42 5.20
N GLN A 146 4.83 -11.17 4.87
CA GLN A 146 5.96 -11.95 5.36
C GLN A 146 7.06 -11.00 5.83
N MET A 147 7.38 -11.01 7.12
CA MET A 147 8.54 -10.28 7.65
C MET A 147 9.85 -10.94 7.17
N ALA A 148 10.94 -10.18 7.13
CA ALA A 148 12.26 -10.73 6.83
C ALA A 148 12.55 -11.98 7.69
N ASN A 149 12.81 -13.12 7.03
CA ASN A 149 13.06 -14.43 7.65
C ASN A 149 11.91 -15.03 8.49
N GLY A 150 10.68 -14.48 8.39
CA GLY A 150 9.49 -15.00 9.06
C GLY A 150 8.60 -15.86 8.16
N PRO A 151 7.62 -16.58 8.73
CA PRO A 151 6.60 -17.26 7.94
C PRO A 151 5.68 -16.24 7.25
N GLU A 152 5.14 -16.62 6.09
CA GLU A 152 4.05 -15.89 5.46
C GLU A 152 2.76 -16.06 6.28
N ARG A 153 1.99 -15.00 6.44
CA ARG A 153 0.70 -15.03 7.13
C ARG A 153 -0.35 -14.20 6.41
N LEU A 154 -1.61 -14.59 6.59
CA LEU A 154 -2.75 -13.81 6.13
C LEU A 154 -2.74 -12.43 6.81
N LEU A 155 -2.82 -11.38 6.01
CA LEU A 155 -3.10 -10.01 6.46
C LEU A 155 -4.57 -9.71 6.31
N SER A 156 -5.14 -9.93 5.12
CA SER A 156 -6.55 -9.60 4.87
C SER A 156 -7.13 -10.44 3.74
N ASN A 157 -8.46 -10.54 3.71
CA ASN A 157 -9.19 -10.99 2.53
C ASN A 157 -10.13 -9.88 2.05
N LEU A 158 -9.73 -9.21 0.96
CA LEU A 158 -10.48 -8.11 0.37
C LEU A 158 -11.75 -8.56 -0.36
N GLY A 159 -11.86 -9.85 -0.72
CA GLY A 159 -13.02 -10.45 -1.35
C GLY A 159 -14.20 -10.69 -0.40
N GLY A 160 -14.00 -10.51 0.91
CA GLY A 160 -15.08 -10.57 1.91
C GLY A 160 -15.61 -11.98 2.22
N LYS A 161 -14.95 -13.04 1.76
CA LYS A 161 -15.30 -14.43 2.08
C LYS A 161 -14.17 -15.06 2.90
N LEU A 162 -14.41 -15.31 4.19
CA LEU A 162 -13.62 -16.24 5.00
C LEU A 162 -14.40 -17.55 5.11
#